data_AF-A0AB37TMV1-F1
#
_entry.id   AF-A0AB37TMV1-F1
#
_cell.length_a   1.000
_cell.length_b   1.000
_cell.length_c   1.000
_cell.angle_alpha   90.00
_cell.angle_beta   90.00
_cell.angle_gamma   90.00
#
_symmetry.space_group_name_H-M   'P 1'
#
loop_
_entity.id
_entity.type
_entity.pdbx_description
1 polymer ?
#
loop_
_entity_poly.entity_id
_entity_poly.type
_entity_poly.pdbx_seq_one_letter_code
_entity_poly.pdbx_strand_id
1 'polypeptide(L)'
;MSLSYWDVAAYEASWTHCLKVLVEGSDDATSCLLTSITDPANSNFVFCWPLYRSGDIVHVQNSIIFLDELAEEFDPEEPWRFVGARTTIDEDGQEISEWRTTVPAVERFLASRAS
;
A
#
# COMPACT_ATOMS: atom_id res chain seq x y z
N MET A 1 -4.93 -4.17 12.36
CA MET A 1 -4.41 -5.44 11.83
C MET A 1 -5.29 -6.56 12.35
N SER A 2 -6.16 -7.12 11.49
CA SER A 2 -6.84 -8.38 11.78
C SER A 2 -5.88 -9.53 11.44
N LEU A 3 -5.76 -10.52 12.35
CA LEU A 3 -4.97 -11.75 12.12
C LEU A 3 -5.85 -12.93 11.69
N SER A 4 -7.08 -12.66 11.26
CA SER A 4 -8.06 -13.70 10.93
C SER A 4 -7.81 -14.37 9.57
N TYR A 5 -7.10 -13.70 8.66
CA TYR A 5 -6.80 -14.20 7.32
C TYR A 5 -5.30 -14.32 7.09
N TRP A 6 -4.56 -13.22 7.30
CA TRP A 6 -3.10 -13.22 7.30
C TRP A 6 -2.55 -13.26 8.72
N ASP A 7 -1.56 -14.11 8.94
CA ASP A 7 -0.70 -14.00 10.11
C ASP A 7 0.33 -12.88 9.93
N VAL A 8 1.08 -12.58 11.00
CA VAL A 8 2.09 -11.51 10.97
C VAL A 8 3.12 -11.74 9.86
N ALA A 9 3.56 -12.99 9.66
CA ALA A 9 4.58 -13.31 8.66
C ALA A 9 4.07 -13.05 7.23
N ALA A 10 2.81 -13.34 6.95
CA ALA A 10 2.18 -13.04 5.67
C ALA A 10 2.11 -11.52 5.39
N TYR A 11 1.72 -10.72 6.39
CA TYR A 11 1.77 -9.26 6.25
C TYR A 11 3.20 -8.75 6.02
N GLU A 12 4.18 -9.25 6.76
CA GLU A 12 5.57 -8.83 6.60
C GLU A 12 6.16 -9.21 5.24
N ALA A 13 5.81 -10.39 4.72
CA ALA A 13 6.19 -10.84 3.39
C ALA A 13 5.55 -9.95 2.30
N SER A 14 4.23 -9.69 2.42
CA SER A 14 3.50 -8.78 1.52
C SER A 14 4.12 -7.38 1.53
N TRP A 15 4.39 -6.80 2.71
CA TRP A 15 5.01 -5.48 2.82
C TRP A 15 6.40 -5.46 2.22
N THR A 16 7.20 -6.50 2.45
CA THR A 16 8.54 -6.59 1.87
C THR A 16 8.47 -6.64 0.35
N HIS A 17 7.54 -7.39 -0.22
CA HIS A 17 7.31 -7.43 -1.67
C HIS A 17 6.90 -6.05 -2.21
N CYS A 18 5.89 -5.43 -1.61
CA CYS A 18 5.38 -4.13 -2.02
C CYS A 18 6.45 -3.03 -1.93
N LEU A 19 7.25 -3.01 -0.86
CA LEU A 19 8.35 -2.04 -0.71
C LEU A 19 9.45 -2.27 -1.75
N LYS A 20 9.73 -3.52 -2.15
CA LYS A 20 10.67 -3.81 -3.24
C LYS A 20 10.17 -3.27 -4.57
N VAL A 21 8.90 -3.50 -4.90
CA VAL A 21 8.24 -2.92 -6.10
C VAL A 21 8.42 -1.40 -6.14
N LEU A 22 8.29 -0.73 -5.00
CA LEU A 22 8.45 0.73 -4.91
C LEU A 22 9.89 1.20 -5.18
N VAL A 23 10.90 0.54 -4.59
CA VAL A 23 12.31 0.99 -4.70
C VAL A 23 12.98 0.54 -6.00
N GLU A 24 12.63 -0.65 -6.49
CA GLU A 24 13.16 -1.22 -7.74
C GLU A 24 12.41 -0.70 -8.99
N GLY A 25 11.22 -0.14 -8.80
CA GLY A 25 10.41 0.47 -9.86
C GLY A 25 10.93 1.81 -10.37
N SER A 26 10.17 2.43 -11.28
CA SER A 26 10.43 3.76 -11.82
C SER A 26 10.28 4.87 -10.77
N ASP A 27 10.75 6.07 -11.08
CA ASP A 27 10.68 7.24 -10.19
C ASP A 27 9.24 7.72 -9.88
N ASP A 28 8.24 7.15 -10.54
CA ASP A 28 6.81 7.37 -10.35
C ASP A 28 6.05 6.09 -9.93
N ALA A 29 6.77 5.08 -9.46
CA ALA A 29 6.19 3.81 -9.02
C ALA A 29 5.12 4.00 -7.92
N THR A 30 4.04 3.25 -8.03
CA THR A 30 3.00 3.13 -7.00
C THR A 30 3.09 1.74 -6.36
N SER A 31 2.97 1.70 -5.04
CA SER A 31 2.88 0.47 -4.26
C SER A 31 1.84 0.65 -3.15
N CYS A 32 1.53 -0.41 -2.40
CA CYS A 32 0.48 -0.36 -1.38
C CYS A 32 0.73 -1.38 -0.28
N LEU A 33 0.66 -0.94 0.99
CA LEU A 33 0.79 -1.84 2.15
C LEU A 33 -0.58 -2.14 2.73
N LEU A 34 -1.04 -3.38 2.66
CA LEU A 34 -2.27 -3.78 3.34
C LEU A 34 -2.05 -3.82 4.85
N THR A 35 -2.83 -3.07 5.62
CA THR A 35 -2.70 -2.99 7.09
C THR A 35 -3.80 -3.75 7.84
N SER A 36 -4.86 -4.11 7.12
CA SER A 36 -5.88 -5.04 7.58
C SER A 36 -6.60 -5.68 6.40
N ILE A 37 -6.51 -7.00 6.32
CA ILE A 37 -7.23 -7.82 5.37
C ILE A 37 -7.95 -8.95 6.13
N THR A 38 -9.20 -9.21 5.74
CA THR A 38 -9.93 -10.43 6.01
C THR A 38 -10.12 -11.16 4.70
N ASP A 39 -10.69 -12.38 4.72
CA ASP A 39 -10.97 -13.11 3.48
C ASP A 39 -11.71 -12.20 2.47
N PRO A 40 -11.08 -11.86 1.31
CA PRO A 40 -11.65 -10.93 0.35
C PRO A 40 -13.01 -11.39 -0.20
N ALA A 41 -13.25 -12.71 -0.26
CA ALA A 41 -14.53 -13.26 -0.70
C ALA A 41 -15.68 -12.96 0.28
N ASN A 42 -15.37 -12.57 1.52
CA ASN A 42 -16.31 -12.31 2.60
C ASN A 42 -16.14 -10.91 3.22
N SER A 43 -15.37 -10.02 2.58
CA SER A 43 -15.10 -8.67 3.06
C SER A 43 -15.67 -7.62 2.11
N ASN A 44 -16.05 -6.47 2.65
CA ASN A 44 -16.49 -5.32 1.85
C ASN A 44 -15.34 -4.35 1.55
N PHE A 45 -14.29 -4.35 2.37
CA PHE A 45 -13.18 -3.42 2.20
C PHE A 45 -11.88 -3.95 2.82
N VAL A 46 -10.76 -3.36 2.42
CA VAL A 46 -9.45 -3.54 3.06
C VAL A 46 -8.84 -2.19 3.40
N PHE A 47 -8.11 -2.15 4.52
CA PHE A 47 -7.34 -0.97 4.91
C PHE A 47 -5.94 -1.08 4.35
N CYS A 48 -5.46 0.02 3.78
CA CYS A 48 -4.15 0.04 3.15
C CYS A 48 -3.47 1.39 3.24
N TRP A 49 -2.17 1.37 3.01
CA TRP A 49 -1.32 2.55 2.93
C TRP A 49 -0.72 2.62 1.53
N PRO A 50 -1.34 3.37 0.60
CA PRO A 50 -0.76 3.63 -0.71
C PRO A 50 0.56 4.39 -0.57
N LEU A 51 1.53 3.99 -1.38
CA LEU A 51 2.87 4.56 -1.46
C LEU A 51 3.08 5.09 -2.88
N TYR A 52 3.31 6.39 -3.01
CA TYR A 52 3.53 7.03 -4.31
C TYR A 52 4.94 7.60 -4.35
N ARG A 53 5.77 7.08 -5.26
CA ARG A 53 7.11 7.60 -5.48
C ARG A 53 7.07 8.85 -6.36
N SER A 54 7.92 9.81 -6.03
CA SER A 54 8.21 10.99 -6.86
C SER A 54 9.71 11.27 -6.75
N GLY A 55 10.49 10.65 -7.63
CA GLY A 55 11.94 10.60 -7.51
C GLY A 55 12.36 9.91 -6.21
N ASP A 56 13.08 10.63 -5.35
CA ASP A 56 13.53 10.11 -4.05
C ASP A 56 12.49 10.22 -2.94
N ILE A 57 11.37 10.91 -3.16
CA ILE A 57 10.32 11.10 -2.16
C ILE A 57 9.26 10.02 -2.28
N VAL A 58 8.85 9.47 -1.14
CA VAL A 58 7.71 8.56 -1.06
C VAL A 58 6.61 9.24 -0.26
N HIS A 59 5.47 9.45 -0.91
CA HIS A 59 4.25 9.93 -0.27
C HIS A 59 3.44 8.75 0.22
N VAL A 60 2.95 8.84 1.45
CA VAL A 60 2.23 7.78 2.13
C VAL A 60 0.87 8.32 2.55
N GLN A 61 -0.20 7.65 2.15
CA GLN A 61 -1.56 8.02 2.52
C GLN A 61 -2.23 6.89 3.29
N ASN A 62 -3.30 7.19 4.03
CA ASN A 62 -4.16 6.18 4.61
C ASN A 62 -5.42 6.05 3.74
N SER A 63 -5.69 4.84 3.22
CA SER A 63 -6.79 4.60 2.30
C SER A 63 -7.58 3.33 2.63
N ILE A 64 -8.79 3.25 2.09
CA ILE A 64 -9.69 2.10 2.13
C ILE A 64 -9.96 1.70 0.69
N ILE A 65 -9.81 0.42 0.36
CA ILE A 65 -10.22 -0.14 -0.93
C ILE A 65 -11.57 -0.83 -0.70
N PHE A 66 -12.62 -0.35 -1.36
CA PHE A 66 -13.95 -0.96 -1.34
C PHE A 66 -14.00 -2.08 -2.39
N LEU A 67 -14.13 -3.32 -1.93
CA LEU A 67 -14.00 -4.52 -2.78
C LEU A 67 -15.20 -4.70 -3.72
N ASP A 68 -16.37 -4.20 -3.32
CA ASP A 68 -17.63 -4.23 -4.09
C ASP A 68 -17.69 -3.17 -5.20
N GLU A 69 -16.78 -2.20 -5.19
CA GLU A 69 -16.65 -1.16 -6.21
C GLU A 69 -15.60 -1.50 -7.29
N LEU A 70 -14.90 -2.63 -7.16
CA LEU A 70 -13.86 -3.05 -8.09
C LEU A 70 -14.45 -3.65 -9.37
N ALA A 71 -13.87 -3.27 -10.52
CA ALA A 71 -14.23 -3.82 -11.82
C ALA A 71 -13.68 -5.24 -12.04
N GLU A 72 -12.72 -5.67 -11.23
CA GLU A 72 -12.08 -6.98 -11.28
C GLU A 72 -11.89 -7.54 -9.86
N GLU A 73 -11.61 -8.84 -9.74
CA GLU A 73 -11.37 -9.50 -8.46
C GLU A 73 -10.13 -8.91 -7.76
N PHE A 74 -10.24 -8.67 -6.45
CA PHE A 74 -9.15 -8.11 -5.67
C PHE A 74 -7.99 -9.10 -5.54
N ASP A 75 -6.81 -8.69 -5.98
CA ASP A 75 -5.57 -9.44 -5.83
C ASP A 75 -4.72 -8.86 -4.68
N PRO A 76 -4.60 -9.58 -3.55
CA PRO A 76 -3.81 -9.13 -2.41
C PRO A 76 -2.29 -9.21 -2.64
N GLU A 77 -1.81 -9.85 -3.71
CA GLU A 77 -0.40 -9.84 -4.11
C GLU A 77 -0.03 -8.55 -4.86
N GLU A 78 -0.99 -7.93 -5.54
CA GLU A 78 -0.83 -6.68 -6.30
C GLU A 78 -1.78 -5.55 -5.83
N PRO A 79 -1.83 -5.21 -4.53
CA PRO A 79 -2.85 -4.29 -3.98
C PRO A 79 -2.76 -2.86 -4.56
N TRP A 80 -1.62 -2.48 -5.13
CA TRP A 80 -1.41 -1.18 -5.75
C TRP A 80 -2.17 -0.99 -7.07
N ARG A 81 -2.68 -2.08 -7.69
CA ARG A 81 -3.53 -1.97 -8.89
C ARG A 81 -4.91 -1.40 -8.58
N PHE A 82 -5.32 -1.48 -7.32
CA PHE A 82 -6.65 -1.11 -6.83
C PHE A 82 -6.65 0.24 -6.12
N VAL A 83 -5.55 0.99 -6.17
CA VAL A 83 -5.49 2.36 -5.66
C VAL A 83 -5.35 3.33 -6.82
N GLY A 84 -6.05 4.46 -6.74
CA GLY A 84 -5.97 5.50 -7.76
C GLY A 84 -4.62 6.22 -7.76
N ALA A 85 -4.41 7.07 -8.76
CA ALA A 85 -3.27 7.98 -8.77
C ALA A 85 -3.32 8.93 -7.56
N ARG A 86 -2.14 9.36 -7.10
CA ARG A 86 -2.02 10.29 -5.96
C ARG A 86 -2.80 11.58 -6.19
N THR A 87 -3.76 11.86 -5.33
CA THR A 87 -4.37 13.17 -5.13
C THR A 87 -4.02 13.70 -3.75
N THR A 88 -4.10 15.01 -3.52
CA THR A 88 -3.91 15.61 -2.19
C THR A 88 -5.20 16.16 -1.60
N ILE A 89 -6.26 16.17 -2.41
CA ILE A 89 -7.58 16.69 -2.08
C ILE A 89 -8.59 15.61 -2.45
N ASP A 90 -9.56 15.35 -1.58
CA ASP A 90 -10.66 14.41 -1.82
C ASP A 90 -11.82 15.06 -2.61
N GLU A 91 -12.89 14.28 -2.83
CA GLU A 91 -14.06 14.70 -3.61
C GLU A 91 -14.84 15.85 -2.95
N ASP A 92 -14.72 16.00 -1.63
CA ASP A 92 -15.35 17.06 -0.84
C ASP A 92 -14.47 18.32 -0.73
N GLY A 93 -13.28 18.31 -1.33
CA GLY A 93 -12.35 19.42 -1.30
C GLY A 93 -11.48 19.48 -0.03
N GLN A 94 -11.41 18.40 0.75
CA GLN A 94 -10.60 18.33 1.97
C GLN A 94 -9.21 17.76 1.69
N GLU A 95 -8.22 18.19 2.48
CA GLU A 95 -6.85 17.66 2.38
C GLU A 95 -6.77 16.21 2.86
N ILE A 96 -6.19 15.36 2.03
CA ILE A 96 -5.92 13.96 2.37
C ILE A 96 -4.74 13.90 3.35
N SER A 97 -4.89 13.12 4.42
CA SER A 97 -3.80 12.84 5.36
C SER A 97 -2.64 12.16 4.64
N GLU A 98 -1.50 12.84 4.60
CA GLU A 98 -0.30 12.39 3.91
C GLU A 98 0.96 12.57 4.77
N TRP A 99 1.82 11.56 4.74
CA TRP A 99 3.18 11.59 5.29
C TRP A 99 4.20 11.42 4.18
N ARG A 100 5.46 11.76 4.48
CA ARG A 100 6.56 11.62 3.53
C ARG A 100 7.73 10.89 4.17
N THR A 101 8.34 10.03 3.36
CA THR A 101 9.65 9.43 3.62
C THR A 101 10.48 9.48 2.34
N THR A 102 11.62 8.80 2.32
CA THR A 102 12.52 8.78 1.16
C THR A 102 12.79 7.36 0.71
N VAL A 103 13.08 7.17 -0.58
CA VAL A 103 13.50 5.88 -1.14
C VAL A 103 14.71 5.31 -0.36
N PRO A 104 15.78 6.08 -0.07
CA PRO A 104 16.87 5.58 0.79
C PRO A 104 16.47 5.17 2.20
N ALA A 105 15.43 5.77 2.78
CA ALA A 105 14.91 5.33 4.07
C ALA A 105 14.19 3.98 3.97
N VAL A 106 13.44 3.75 2.89
CA VAL A 106 12.78 2.47 2.61
C VAL A 106 13.81 1.37 2.34
N GLU A 107 14.84 1.65 1.53
CA GLU A 107 15.94 0.71 1.26
C GLU A 107 16.67 0.29 2.54
N ARG A 108 16.98 1.26 3.43
CA ARG A 108 17.59 0.96 4.74
C ARG A 108 16.69 0.10 5.62
N PHE A 109 15.38 0.36 5.61
CA PHE A 109 14.43 -0.46 6.34
C PHE A 109 14.42 -1.90 5.81
N LEU A 110 14.34 -2.09 4.49
CA LEU A 110 14.42 -3.42 3.86
C LEU A 110 15.73 -4.14 4.21
N ALA A 111 16.87 -3.45 4.17
CA ALA A 111 18.17 -4.02 4.51
C ALA A 111 18.26 -4.49 5.98
N SER A 112 17.66 -3.75 6.91
CA SER A 112 17.64 -4.11 8.34
C SER A 112 16.81 -5.36 8.67
N ARG A 113 15.99 -5.84 7.73
CA ARG A 113 15.13 -7.02 7.90
C ARG A 113 15.68 -8.29 7.24
N ALA A 114 16.74 -8.16 6.45
CA ALA A 114 17.40 -9.29 5.77
C ALA A 114 18.47 -9.99 6.65
N SER A 115 18.63 -9.55 7.90
CA SER A 115 19.68 -9.96 8.86
C SER A 115 19.14 -10.76 10.03
#